data_AF-A0A453SY53-F1
#
_entry.id   AF-A0A453SY53-F1
#
_cell.length_a   1.000
_cell.length_b   1.000
_cell.length_c   1.000
_cell.angle_alpha   90.00
_cell.angle_beta   90.00
_cell.angle_gamma   90.00
#
_symmetry.space_group_name_H-M   'P 1'
#
loop_
_entity.id
_entity.type
_entity.pdbx_description
1 polymer ?
#
loop_
_entity_poly.entity_id
_entity_poly.type
_entity_poly.pdbx_seq_one_letter_code
_entity_poly.pdbx_strand_id
1 'polypeptide(L)'
;NRTETEYVSQILTKIKRFAQHHSCHVWFVAHPRQLHNWTGAPPNMYDISGSAHFINKCDNGIVIHRNRDPDAGPVDVVQVCMKKVRNKVIGQIGDAFLTYDR
;
A
#
# COMPACT_ATOMS: atom_id res chain seq x y z
N ASN A 1 6.46 -27.60 7.20
CA ASN A 1 6.75 -26.51 6.24
C ASN A 1 5.50 -25.66 6.00
N ARG A 2 5.66 -24.34 5.94
CA ARG A 2 4.63 -23.37 5.55
C ARG A 2 5.14 -22.56 4.37
N THR A 3 4.26 -22.21 3.45
CA THR A 3 4.58 -21.26 2.37
C THR A 3 4.67 -19.84 2.92
N GLU A 4 5.40 -18.96 2.23
CA GLU A 4 5.49 -17.54 2.58
C GLU A 4 4.10 -16.89 2.65
N THR A 5 3.22 -17.20 1.69
CA THR A 5 1.85 -16.67 1.66
C THR A 5 1.04 -17.09 2.89
N GLU A 6 1.11 -18.36 3.32
CA GLU A 6 0.43 -18.82 4.53
C GLU A 6 0.98 -18.14 5.78
N TYR A 7 2.29 -17.96 5.85
CA TYR A 7 2.96 -17.28 6.96
C TYR A 7 2.53 -15.82 7.06
N VAL A 8 2.58 -15.07 5.96
CA VAL A 8 2.10 -13.68 5.87
C VAL A 8 0.63 -13.59 6.26
N SER A 9 -0.21 -14.49 5.73
CA SER A 9 -1.63 -14.55 6.07
C SER A 9 -1.85 -14.61 7.58
N GLN A 10 -1.13 -15.48 8.28
CA GLN A 10 -1.32 -15.67 9.72
C GLN A 10 -0.79 -14.52 10.55
N ILE A 11 0.37 -13.96 10.20
CA ILE A 11 0.89 -12.79 10.88
C ILE A 11 -0.08 -11.62 10.75
N LEU A 12 -0.60 -11.36 9.55
CA LEU A 12 -1.58 -10.30 9.34
C LEU A 12 -2.86 -10.52 10.14
N THR A 13 -3.32 -11.77 10.30
CA THR A 13 -4.45 -12.07 11.21
C THR A 13 -4.12 -11.73 12.66
N LYS A 14 -2.94 -12.13 13.15
CA LYS A 14 -2.52 -11.86 14.53
C LYS A 14 -2.39 -10.36 14.80
N ILE A 15 -1.76 -9.62 13.87
CA ILE A 15 -1.56 -8.18 14.00
C ILE A 15 -2.89 -7.43 13.93
N LYS A 16 -3.82 -7.83 13.06
CA LYS A 16 -5.16 -7.24 13.05
C LYS A 16 -5.88 -7.40 14.40
N ARG A 17 -5.80 -8.59 15.00
CA ARG A 17 -6.37 -8.86 16.33
C ARG A 17 -5.69 -8.00 17.40
N PHE A 18 -4.36 -7.87 17.35
CA PHE A 18 -3.62 -6.99 18.26
C PHE A 18 -4.08 -5.53 18.14
N ALA A 19 -4.17 -4.99 16.93
CA ALA A 19 -4.62 -3.62 16.68
C ALA A 19 -6.02 -3.36 17.24
N GLN A 20 -6.94 -4.33 17.04
CA GLN A 20 -8.30 -4.26 17.58
C GLN A 20 -8.34 -4.34 19.10
N HIS A 21 -7.55 -5.25 19.71
CA HIS A 21 -7.53 -5.44 21.16
C HIS A 21 -6.94 -4.23 21.90
N HIS A 22 -5.91 -3.61 21.33
CA HIS A 22 -5.21 -2.47 21.94
C HIS A 22 -5.67 -1.10 21.42
N SER A 23 -6.73 -1.07 20.60
CA SER A 23 -7.27 0.16 20.01
C SER A 23 -6.19 1.04 19.36
N CYS A 24 -5.26 0.42 18.63
CA CYS A 24 -4.16 1.12 17.98
C CYS A 24 -4.19 0.93 16.46
N HIS A 25 -3.55 1.85 15.75
CA HIS A 25 -3.38 1.74 14.30
C HIS A 25 -2.01 1.16 13.98
N VAL A 26 -1.98 0.13 13.13
CA VAL A 26 -0.73 -0.51 12.70
C VAL A 26 -0.53 -0.30 11.21
N TRP A 27 0.63 0.28 10.86
CA TRP A 27 1.07 0.45 9.50
C TRP A 27 1.99 -0.69 9.07
N PHE A 28 1.78 -1.19 7.86
CA PHE A 28 2.76 -2.01 7.16
C PHE A 28 3.29 -1.22 5.97
N VAL A 29 4.61 -1.07 5.91
CA VAL A 29 5.29 -0.58 4.71
C VAL A 29 5.69 -1.81 3.91
N ALA A 30 5.08 -1.98 2.75
CA ALA A 30 5.31 -3.13 1.88
C ALA A 30 5.81 -2.66 0.52
N HIS A 31 6.90 -3.29 0.04
CA HIS A 31 7.49 -2.94 -1.24
C HIS A 31 6.79 -3.69 -2.38
N PRO A 32 6.51 -3.00 -3.50
CA PRO A 32 6.11 -3.70 -4.72
C PRO A 32 7.25 -4.62 -5.19
N ARG A 33 6.88 -5.73 -5.81
CA ARG A 33 7.79 -6.59 -6.57
C ARG A 33 8.35 -5.81 -7.76
N GLN A 34 9.42 -6.34 -8.35
CA GLN A 34 9.93 -5.80 -9.60
C GLN A 34 8.87 -5.94 -10.71
N LEU A 35 8.45 -4.81 -11.27
CA LEU A 35 7.49 -4.73 -12.36
C LEU A 35 8.22 -4.81 -13.70
N HIS A 36 7.87 -5.79 -14.52
CA HIS A 36 8.35 -5.87 -15.90
C HIS A 36 7.54 -4.91 -16.78
N ASN A 37 8.21 -4.17 -17.68
CA ASN A 37 7.57 -3.21 -18.59
C ASN A 37 6.74 -2.14 -17.87
N TRP A 38 7.24 -1.65 -16.73
CA TRP A 38 6.53 -0.63 -15.96
C TRP A 38 6.48 0.70 -16.72
N THR A 39 5.28 1.26 -16.84
CA THR A 39 5.00 2.49 -17.60
C THR A 39 5.25 3.78 -16.80
N GLY A 40 5.82 3.67 -15.59
CA GLY A 40 5.99 4.80 -14.68
C GLY A 40 4.75 5.18 -13.88
N ALA A 41 3.61 4.51 -14.07
CA ALA A 41 2.38 4.78 -13.31
C ALA A 41 2.42 4.21 -11.87
N PRO A 42 1.60 4.70 -10.92
CA PRO A 42 1.53 4.11 -9.58
C PRO A 42 1.28 2.59 -9.61
N PRO A 43 2.04 1.78 -8.84
CA PRO A 43 1.85 0.33 -8.81
C PRO A 43 0.47 -0.04 -8.24
N ASN A 44 -0.04 -1.20 -8.63
CA ASN A 44 -1.25 -1.74 -8.04
C ASN A 44 -0.94 -2.31 -6.64
N MET A 45 -1.92 -2.31 -5.74
CA MET A 45 -1.82 -2.99 -4.45
C MET A 45 -1.47 -4.49 -4.60
N TYR A 46 -1.86 -5.13 -5.72
CA TYR A 46 -1.53 -6.53 -6.06
C TYR A 46 -0.07 -6.74 -6.48
N ASP A 47 0.68 -5.66 -6.65
CA ASP A 47 2.10 -5.75 -6.96
C ASP A 47 2.96 -5.89 -5.71
N ILE A 48 2.40 -5.90 -4.50
CA ILE A 48 3.16 -6.17 -3.28
C ILE A 48 3.81 -7.56 -3.35
N SER A 49 5.12 -7.63 -3.07
CA SER A 49 5.86 -8.91 -3.05
C SER A 49 5.39 -9.84 -1.92
N GLY A 50 5.54 -11.15 -2.12
CA GLY A 50 5.33 -12.18 -1.09
C GLY A 50 3.89 -12.66 -0.89
N SER A 51 2.87 -11.78 -0.90
CA SER A 51 1.47 -12.24 -0.71
C SER A 51 0.36 -11.24 -1.08
N ALA A 52 -0.68 -11.73 -1.77
CA ALA A 52 -1.93 -10.98 -1.96
C ALA A 52 -2.70 -10.70 -0.63
N HIS A 53 -2.32 -11.36 0.48
CA HIS A 53 -2.99 -11.18 1.76
C HIS A 53 -2.82 -9.79 2.37
N PHE A 54 -1.77 -9.04 2.00
CA PHE A 54 -1.63 -7.65 2.42
C PHE A 54 -2.86 -6.82 2.06
N ILE A 55 -3.36 -6.97 0.83
CA ILE A 55 -4.58 -6.29 0.38
C ILE A 55 -5.80 -6.92 1.03
N ASN A 56 -5.90 -8.25 1.02
CA ASN A 56 -7.11 -8.92 1.45
C ASN A 56 -7.45 -8.61 2.92
N LYS A 57 -6.42 -8.40 3.76
CA LYS A 57 -6.59 -8.22 5.22
C LYS A 57 -6.45 -6.79 5.71
N CYS A 58 -5.83 -5.88 4.95
CA CYS A 58 -5.78 -4.49 5.34
C CYS A 58 -7.17 -3.84 5.37
N ASP A 59 -7.31 -2.82 6.21
CA ASP A 59 -8.49 -1.96 6.28
C ASP A 59 -8.37 -0.80 5.29
N ASN A 60 -7.17 -0.22 5.17
CA ASN A 60 -6.84 0.80 4.19
C ASN A 60 -5.62 0.38 3.35
N GLY A 61 -5.59 0.81 2.09
CA GLY A 61 -4.47 0.59 1.18
C GLY A 61 -4.06 1.91 0.56
N ILE A 62 -2.80 2.29 0.77
CA ILE A 62 -2.23 3.54 0.29
C ILE A 62 -1.02 3.20 -0.58
N VAL A 63 -0.97 3.76 -1.77
CA VAL A 63 0.20 3.67 -2.66
C VAL A 63 0.86 5.04 -2.70
N ILE A 64 2.15 5.08 -2.35
CA ILE A 64 2.97 6.28 -2.46
C ILE A 64 3.77 6.17 -3.75
N HIS A 65 3.49 7.07 -4.68
CA HIS A 65 4.14 7.09 -5.99
C HIS A 65 4.87 8.41 -6.20
N ARG A 66 6.11 8.32 -6.67
CA ARG A 66 6.93 9.48 -7.03
C ARG A 66 7.26 9.41 -8.50
N ASN A 67 7.01 10.50 -9.19
CA ASN A 67 7.53 10.67 -10.54
C ASN A 67 9.06 10.81 -10.46
N ARG A 68 9.75 10.07 -11.32
CA ARG A 68 11.22 10.15 -11.47
C ARG A 68 11.65 10.61 -12.85
N ASP A 69 10.69 10.79 -13.74
CA ASP A 69 10.91 11.21 -15.11
C ASP A 69 10.56 12.70 -15.23
N PRO A 70 11.55 13.59 -15.41
CA PRO A 70 11.33 15.02 -15.57
C PRO A 70 10.41 15.36 -16.76
N ASP A 71 10.40 14.53 -17.79
CA ASP A 71 9.59 14.75 -19.00
C ASP A 71 8.12 14.36 -18.76
N ALA A 72 7.85 13.50 -17.77
CA ALA A 72 6.51 13.07 -17.39
C ALA A 72 5.80 14.01 -16.40
N GLY A 73 6.50 14.98 -15.82
CA GLY A 73 5.93 15.98 -14.91
C GLY A 73 6.83 16.36 -13.73
N PRO A 74 6.31 17.12 -12.74
CA PRO A 74 7.08 17.56 -11.58
C PRO A 74 7.67 16.40 -10.77
N VAL A 75 8.97 16.45 -10.48
CA VAL A 75 9.72 15.40 -9.75
C VAL A 75 9.69 15.59 -8.22
N ASP A 76 9.28 16.77 -7.79
CA ASP A 76 9.09 17.20 -6.40
C ASP A 76 7.66 16.94 -5.88
N VAL A 77 6.83 16.29 -6.69
CA VAL A 77 5.45 15.91 -6.32
C VAL A 77 5.36 14.41 -6.03
N VAL A 78 4.72 14.08 -4.91
CA VAL A 78 4.35 12.73 -4.52
C VAL A 78 2.84 12.55 -4.69
N GLN A 79 2.44 11.54 -5.47
CA GLN A 79 1.06 11.10 -5.55
C GLN A 79 0.77 10.08 -4.44
N VAL A 80 -0.16 10.42 -3.55
CA VAL A 80 -0.68 9.58 -2.49
C VAL A 80 -2.01 8.99 -2.96
N CYS A 81 -2.01 7.73 -3.36
CA CYS A 81 -3.19 7.07 -3.90
C CYS A 81 -3.89 6.23 -2.81
N MET A 82 -5.10 6.62 -2.40
CA MET A 82 -5.99 5.78 -1.59
C MET A 82 -6.63 4.72 -2.49
N LYS A 83 -5.98 3.56 -2.58
CA LYS A 83 -6.42 2.44 -3.42
C LYS A 83 -7.45 1.53 -2.73
N LYS A 84 -7.55 1.58 -1.40
CA LYS A 84 -8.55 0.81 -0.65
C LYS A 84 -8.99 1.53 0.61
N VAL A 85 -10.31 1.55 0.82
CA VAL A 85 -10.96 1.93 2.08
C VAL A 85 -12.03 0.87 2.37
N ARG A 86 -11.88 0.10 3.45
CA ARG A 86 -12.82 -0.96 3.82
C ARG A 86 -14.09 -0.41 4.48
N ASN A 87 -13.93 0.52 5.41
CA ASN A 87 -15.04 1.14 6.13
C ASN A 87 -15.34 2.51 5.50
N LYS A 88 -16.50 2.66 4.86
CA LYS A 88 -16.85 3.91 4.17
C LYS A 88 -17.08 5.10 5.12
N VAL A 89 -17.27 4.85 6.42
CA VAL A 89 -17.42 5.91 7.42
C VAL A 89 -16.11 6.70 7.59
N ILE A 90 -14.95 6.08 7.31
CA ILE A 90 -13.64 6.75 7.43
C ILE A 90 -13.16 7.39 6.11
N GLY A 91 -13.97 7.34 5.05
CA GLY A 91 -13.68 8.00 3.78
C GLY A 91 -13.91 7.14 2.53
N GLN A 92 -13.29 7.57 1.44
CA GLN A 92 -13.41 6.96 0.11
C GLN A 92 -12.06 6.84 -0.59
N ILE A 93 -12.01 6.05 -1.66
CA ILE A 93 -10.85 5.98 -2.56
C ILE A 93 -10.67 7.31 -3.30
N GLY A 94 -9.42 7.62 -3.66
CA GLY A 94 -9.07 8.87 -4.32
C GLY A 94 -7.58 9.13 -4.27
N ASP A 95 -7.14 10.20 -4.92
CA ASP A 95 -5.73 10.58 -4.97
C ASP A 95 -5.54 11.95 -4.33
N ALA A 96 -4.42 12.12 -3.65
CA ALA A 96 -3.93 13.39 -3.12
C ALA A 96 -2.49 13.62 -3.60
N PHE A 97 -2.07 14.87 -3.65
CA PHE A 97 -0.74 15.26 -4.11
C PHE A 97 -0.06 16.10 -3.04
N LEU A 98 1.19 15.74 -2.72
CA LEU A 98 2.02 16.46 -1.76
C LEU A 98 3.30 16.89 -2.47
N THR A 99 3.73 18.13 -2.25
CA THR A 99 5.07 18.58 -2.62
C THR A 99 6.04 18.22 -1.49
N TYR A 100 7.31 17.94 -1.82
CA TYR A 100 8.35 17.72 -0.83
C TYR A 100 9.60 18.53 -1.18
N ASP A 101 10.22 19.12 -0.15
CA ASP A 101 11.57 19.65 -0.23
C ASP A 101 12.56 18.51 0.00
N ARG A 102 13.67 18.50 -0.75
CA ARG A 102 14.56 17.34 -0.85
C ARG A 102 15.81 17.48 0.01
#